data_AF-A0A7R9CHC7-F1
#
_entry.id   AF-A0A7R9CHC7-F1
#
_cell.length_a   1.000
_cell.length_b   1.000
_cell.length_c   1.000
_cell.angle_alpha   90.00
_cell.angle_beta   90.00
_cell.angle_gamma   90.00
#
_symmetry.space_group_name_H-M   'P 1'
#
loop_
_entity.id
_entity.type
_entity.pdbx_description
1 polymer ?
#
loop_
_entity_poly.entity_id
_entity_poly.type
_entity_poly.pdbx_seq_one_letter_code
_entity_poly.pdbx_strand_id
1 'polypeptide(L)' 'MADSVFHTRSLGTPAEGLRDQYADGKAARVWEVFIGDKNSRTQHYKDFLVGLLRRKGCRTVLDVACGTG' A
#
# COMPACT_ATOMS: atom_id res chain seq x y z
N MET A 1 -26.55 -6.94 -28.58
CA MET A 1 -25.43 -7.88 -28.33
C MET A 1 -24.51 -7.17 -27.37
N ALA A 2 -24.28 -7.71 -26.18
CA ALA A 2 -23.46 -7.06 -25.17
C ALA A 2 -21.96 -7.24 -25.52
N ASP A 3 -21.18 -6.16 -25.50
CA ASP A 3 -19.73 -6.21 -25.64
C ASP A 3 -19.13 -6.99 -24.46
N SER A 4 -18.78 -8.25 -24.70
CA SER A 4 -18.07 -9.08 -23.74
C SER A 4 -16.56 -8.99 -23.99
N VAL A 5 -15.80 -8.57 -22.98
CA VAL A 5 -14.33 -8.53 -23.02
C VAL A 5 -13.78 -9.90 -22.61
N PHE A 6 -12.90 -10.46 -23.43
CA PHE A 6 -12.15 -11.68 -23.08
C PHE A 6 -10.78 -11.30 -22.54
N HIS A 7 -10.49 -11.72 -21.30
CA HIS A 7 -9.19 -11.52 -20.66
C HIS A 7 -8.29 -12.74 -20.86
N THR A 8 -6.98 -12.52 -20.98
CA THR A 8 -5.97 -13.60 -21.07
C THR A 8 -5.87 -14.45 -19.80
N ARG A 9 -6.28 -13.90 -18.65
CA ARG A 9 -6.44 -14.61 -17.37
C ARG A 9 -7.46 -13.88 -16.49
N SER A 10 -7.97 -14.57 -15.48
CA SER A 10 -8.76 -13.96 -14.40
C SER A 10 -7.96 -12.86 -13.68
N LEU A 11 -8.62 -11.75 -13.36
CA LEU A 11 -8.01 -10.64 -12.62
C LEU A 11 -7.54 -11.10 -11.22
N GLY A 12 -6.38 -10.60 -10.79
CA GLY A 12 -5.77 -10.95 -9.51
C GLY A 12 -5.20 -12.36 -9.37
N THR A 13 -5.31 -13.24 -10.39
CA THR A 13 -4.75 -14.60 -10.31
C THR A 13 -3.24 -14.58 -10.62
N PRO A 14 -2.36 -14.92 -9.66
CA PRO A 14 -0.93 -15.00 -9.92
C PRO A 14 -0.62 -16.20 -10.82
N ALA A 15 0.49 -16.12 -11.56
CA ALA A 15 1.03 -17.24 -12.32
C ALA A 15 2.55 -17.27 -12.10
N GLU A 16 3.10 -18.44 -11.82
CA GLU A 16 4.52 -18.60 -11.56
C GLU A 16 5.35 -18.11 -12.74
N GLY A 17 6.40 -17.32 -12.48
CA GLY A 17 7.23 -16.69 -13.51
C GLY A 17 6.63 -15.46 -14.19
N LEU A 18 5.38 -15.08 -13.89
CA LEU A 18 4.73 -13.87 -14.44
C LEU A 18 4.57 -12.81 -13.36
N ARG A 19 4.97 -11.58 -13.68
CA ARG A 19 4.78 -10.44 -12.77
C ARG A 19 3.29 -10.18 -12.54
N ASP A 20 2.99 -9.62 -11.38
CA ASP A 20 1.64 -9.19 -11.05
C ASP A 20 1.16 -8.11 -12.05
N GLN A 21 -0.15 -8.03 -12.23
CA GLN A 21 -0.86 -7.35 -13.32
C GLN A 21 -0.52 -5.85 -13.46
N TYR A 22 0.09 -5.24 -12.46
CA TYR A 22 0.45 -3.82 -12.44
C TYR A 22 1.86 -3.51 -11.95
N ALA A 23 2.67 -4.54 -11.68
CA ALA A 23 3.96 -4.38 -10.99
C ALA A 23 5.00 -3.57 -11.78
N ASP A 24 4.85 -3.47 -13.10
CA ASP A 24 5.79 -2.80 -14.02
C ASP A 24 5.16 -1.64 -14.81
N GLY A 25 3.95 -1.22 -14.44
CA GLY A 25 3.25 -0.11 -15.09
C GLY A 25 3.98 1.22 -14.95
N LYS A 26 3.74 2.16 -15.88
CA LYS A 26 4.32 3.52 -15.82
C LYS A 26 4.06 4.22 -14.47
N ALA A 27 2.87 4.01 -13.89
CA ALA A 27 2.53 4.56 -12.59
C ALA A 27 3.35 3.94 -11.45
N ALA A 28 3.56 2.61 -11.47
CA ALA A 28 4.36 1.90 -10.48
C ALA A 28 5.82 2.41 -10.47
N ARG A 29 6.37 2.71 -11.65
CA ARG A 29 7.74 3.23 -11.79
C ARG A 29 7.97 4.64 -11.24
N VAL A 30 6.93 5.46 -11.18
CA VAL A 30 7.04 6.88 -10.75
C VAL A 30 6.39 7.10 -9.38
N TRP A 31 5.79 6.06 -8.80
CA TRP A 31 5.18 6.11 -7.47
C TRP A 31 6.14 6.63 -6.41
N GLU A 32 7.41 6.24 -6.47
CA GLU A 32 8.44 6.71 -5.53
C GLU A 32 8.75 8.20 -5.64
N VAL A 33 8.60 8.79 -6.82
CA VAL A 33 8.77 10.24 -7.03
C VAL A 33 7.54 10.99 -6.51
N PHE A 34 6.35 10.41 -6.67
CA PHE A 34 5.08 11.04 -6.23
C PHE A 34 4.93 11.06 -4.70
N ILE A 35 5.32 9.98 -4.01
CA ILE A 35 5.27 9.93 -2.54
C ILE A 35 6.29 10.85 -1.86
N GLY A 36 7.27 11.37 -2.62
CA GLY A 36 8.28 12.31 -2.14
C GLY A 36 9.23 11.68 -1.12
N ASP A 37 9.74 12.51 -0.20
CA ASP A 37 10.62 12.03 0.86
C ASP A 37 9.85 11.12 1.84
N LYS A 38 10.03 9.81 1.65
CA LYS A 38 9.48 8.77 2.53
C LYS A 38 9.87 9.01 3.99
N ASN A 39 11.05 9.56 4.27
CA ASN A 39 11.55 9.75 5.63
C ASN A 39 10.80 10.87 6.35
N SER A 40 10.69 12.05 5.76
CA SER A 40 9.89 13.17 6.31
C SER A 40 8.44 12.76 6.58
N ARG A 41 7.78 12.10 5.61
CA ARG A 41 6.38 11.67 5.75
C ARG A 41 6.20 10.69 6.91
N THR A 42 7.10 9.71 7.01
CA THR A 42 7.05 8.69 8.07
C THR A 42 7.34 9.30 9.44
N GLN A 43 8.29 10.24 9.52
CA GLN A 43 8.68 10.87 10.77
C GLN A 43 7.55 11.72 11.36
N HIS A 44 6.87 12.54 10.54
CA HIS A 44 5.73 13.34 11.00
C HIS A 44 4.57 12.47 11.52
N TYR A 45 4.24 11.39 10.80
CA TYR A 45 3.18 10.48 11.23
C TYR A 45 3.54 9.74 12.52
N LYS A 46 4.79 9.27 12.63
CA LYS A 46 5.31 8.63 13.84
C LYS A 46 5.24 9.56 15.05
N ASP A 47 5.70 10.80 14.92
CA ASP A 47 5.71 11.75 16.03
C ASP A 47 4.30 12.10 16.51
N PHE A 48 3.37 12.28 15.57
CA PHE A 48 1.97 12.50 15.88
C PHE A 48 1.35 11.30 16.63
N LEU A 49 1.43 10.10 16.05
CA LEU A 49 0.75 8.92 16.56
C LEU A 49 1.34 8.47 17.90
N VAL A 50 2.67 8.34 17.98
CA VAL A 50 3.37 7.95 19.22
C VAL A 50 3.15 9.00 20.30
N GLY A 51 3.20 10.28 19.95
CA GLY A 51 2.91 11.38 20.87
C GLY A 51 1.50 11.28 21.45
N LEU A 52 0.49 11.02 20.62
CA LEU A 52 -0.89 10.85 21.06
C LEU A 52 -1.06 9.67 22.02
N LEU A 53 -0.55 8.50 21.65
CA LEU A 53 -0.65 7.27 22.46
C LEU A 53 0.02 7.44 23.83
N ARG A 54 1.20 8.09 23.86
CA ARG A 54 1.90 8.40 25.12
C ARG A 54 1.11 9.36 26.00
N ARG A 55 0.57 10.47 25.43
CA ARG A 55 -0.24 11.44 26.19
C ARG A 55 -1.50 10.81 26.80
N LYS A 56 -2.04 9.77 26.17
CA LYS A 56 -3.22 9.03 26.65
C LYS A 56 -2.87 7.83 27.54
N GLY A 57 -1.58 7.54 27.75
CA GLY A 57 -1.14 6.40 28.56
C GLY A 57 -1.51 5.05 27.96
N CYS A 58 -1.69 4.97 26.63
CA CYS A 58 -2.06 3.73 25.95
C CYS A 58 -0.93 2.69 26.10
N ARG A 59 -1.26 1.51 26.62
CA ARG A 59 -0.32 0.37 26.79
C ARG A 59 -0.58 -0.77 25.83
N THR A 60 -1.83 -0.96 25.44
CA THR A 60 -2.27 -2.00 24.51
C THR A 60 -2.86 -1.33 23.29
N VAL A 61 -2.38 -1.70 22.10
CA VAL A 61 -2.83 -1.16 20.80
C VAL A 61 -3.25 -2.34 19.94
N LEU A 62 -4.46 -2.25 19.39
CA LEU A 62 -4.95 -3.19 18.39
C LEU A 62 -4.94 -2.49 17.03
N ASP A 63 -4.16 -3.04 16.10
CA ASP A 63 -4.20 -2.64 14.71
C ASP A 63 -5.22 -3.50 13.95
N VAL A 64 -6.34 -2.90 13.57
CA VAL A 64 -7.42 -3.56 12.82
C VAL A 64 -7.19 -3.55 11.30
N ALA A 65 -6.10 -2.93 10.83
CA ALA A 65 -5.80 -2.73 9.43
C ALA A 65 -4.30 -2.97 9.13
N CYS A 66 -3.72 -4.02 9.69
CA CYS A 66 -2.26 -4.17 9.72
C CYS A 66 -1.59 -4.25 8.34
N GLY A 67 -2.26 -4.74 7.31
CA GLY A 67 -1.67 -4.85 5.97
C GLY A 67 -0.32 -5.60 6.00
N THR A 68 0.77 -4.89 5.68
CA THR A 68 2.15 -5.44 5.71
C THR A 68 2.88 -5.27 7.05
N GLY A 69 2.17 -4.80 8.09
CA GLY A 69 2.73 -4.25 9.33
C GLY A 69 2.97 -2.76 9.24
#